data_AF-A0A2H0WFW8-F1
#
_entry.id   AF-A0A2H0WFW8-F1
#
_cell.length_a   1.000
_cell.length_b   1.000
_cell.length_c   1.000
_cell.angle_alpha   90.00
_cell.angle_beta   90.00
_cell.angle_gamma   90.00
#
_symmetry.space_group_name_H-M   'P 1'
#
loop_
_entity.id
_entity.type
_entity.pdbx_description
1 polymer ?
#
loop_
_entity_poly.entity_id
_entity_poly.type
_entity_poly.pdbx_seq_one_letter_code
_entity_poly.pdbx_strand_id
1 'polypeptide(L)'
;MPDQNCHQERVCRPVPGEQRCEEAEECGTNARGERICKTRKVCHDGPSREDCDYVQRCENTSRQECSQEKHCVETTRQECGYENVCYSVPVTRTRTVTRYRQEQRTRTVTKYYQVEKTREVTRYRDETRCCVTKYRDVFDHQDTLNVTIQFPQDAILYDGETEKMVISWIEKDNQIDVGLKMLTTFTSYKVVDRSVQGADAVLKLETVPVPALDPRLVGDQTVTGLRLKIMEDNTGVVVFKDVGQLAKISTVYELVVKDNTGLVLTTQRVTANGIADQKITLNQKLSLERDHTLTLKVLRSGAGLRPPIAFLKTFFRPH
;
A
#
# COMPACT_ATOMS: atom_id res chain seq x y z
N MET A 1 25.87 54.20 -3.90
CA MET A 1 25.46 52.94 -3.23
C MET A 1 24.28 53.31 -2.34
N PRO A 2 23.11 52.66 -2.42
CA PRO A 2 22.04 52.93 -1.46
C PRO A 2 22.43 52.33 -0.10
N ASP A 3 22.30 53.15 0.95
CA ASP A 3 22.60 52.76 2.33
C ASP A 3 21.55 51.74 2.81
N GLN A 4 21.96 50.49 3.00
CA GLN A 4 21.15 49.48 3.69
C GLN A 4 21.33 49.63 5.19
N ASN A 5 20.24 49.91 5.90
CA ASN A 5 20.24 49.95 7.35
C ASN A 5 19.93 48.54 7.88
N CYS A 6 20.93 47.88 8.46
CA CYS A 6 20.81 46.52 8.98
C CYS A 6 20.92 46.54 10.51
N HIS A 7 19.99 45.89 11.21
CA HIS A 7 20.07 45.71 12.66
C HIS A 7 19.96 44.22 13.03
N GLN A 8 20.46 43.86 14.21
CA GLN A 8 20.40 42.48 14.72
C GLN A 8 19.16 42.30 15.60
N GLU A 9 18.36 41.29 15.31
CA GLU A 9 17.15 40.93 16.05
C GLU A 9 17.34 39.55 16.70
N ARG A 10 17.05 39.41 18.01
CA ARG A 10 17.14 38.13 18.73
C ARG A 10 15.86 37.33 18.53
N VAL A 11 15.96 36.15 17.95
CA VAL A 11 14.84 35.24 17.71
C VAL A 11 15.06 33.95 18.48
N CYS A 12 14.17 33.64 19.41
CA CYS A 12 14.19 32.40 20.19
C CYS A 12 13.18 31.40 19.63
N ARG A 13 13.55 30.12 19.58
CA ARG A 13 12.63 29.02 19.23
C ARG A 13 12.71 27.90 20.27
N PRO A 14 11.56 27.32 20.67
CA PRO A 14 11.55 26.19 21.58
C PRO A 14 12.06 24.93 20.87
N VAL A 15 13.06 24.28 21.46
CA VAL A 15 13.58 22.98 21.03
C VAL A 15 13.05 21.91 21.99
N PRO A 16 12.37 20.87 21.47
CA PRO A 16 11.91 19.76 22.30
C PRO A 16 13.07 19.09 23.04
N GLY A 17 12.89 18.82 24.33
CA GLY A 17 13.91 18.14 25.14
C GLY A 17 14.16 16.71 24.66
N GLU A 18 15.36 16.19 24.91
CA GLU A 18 15.68 14.81 24.54
C GLU A 18 14.81 13.81 25.32
N GLN A 19 14.19 12.87 24.59
CA GLN A 19 13.42 11.78 25.17
C GLN A 19 14.32 10.83 25.95
N ARG A 20 14.00 10.60 27.23
CA ARG A 20 14.62 9.57 28.06
C ARG A 20 13.70 8.36 28.11
N CYS A 21 14.23 7.21 27.70
CA CYS A 21 13.49 5.95 27.70
C CYS A 21 14.01 5.02 28.79
N GLU A 22 13.12 4.54 29.63
CA GLU A 22 13.39 3.57 30.69
C GLU A 22 12.67 2.25 30.38
N GLU A 23 13.23 1.14 30.83
CA GLU A 23 12.59 -0.17 30.69
C GLU A 23 11.63 -0.37 31.86
N ALA A 24 10.34 -0.51 31.56
CA ALA A 24 9.31 -0.79 32.54
C ALA A 24 8.89 -2.26 32.42
N GLU A 25 8.92 -2.98 33.54
CA GLU A 25 8.49 -4.37 33.61
C GLU A 25 7.05 -4.45 34.12
N GLU A 26 6.15 -5.00 33.29
CA GLU A 26 4.76 -5.26 33.67
C GLU A 26 4.56 -6.77 33.81
N CYS A 27 4.19 -7.21 35.01
CA CYS A 27 3.96 -8.61 35.32
C CYS A 27 2.48 -8.91 35.51
N GLY A 28 2.02 -9.98 34.88
CA GLY A 28 0.70 -10.58 35.13
C GLY A 28 0.82 -12.05 35.50
N THR A 29 -0.31 -12.68 35.80
CA THR A 29 -0.36 -14.10 36.13
C THR A 29 -1.16 -14.83 35.04
N ASN A 30 -0.61 -15.91 34.50
CA ASN A 30 -1.30 -16.70 33.47
C ASN A 30 -2.43 -17.54 34.10
N ALA A 31 -3.25 -18.19 33.25
CA ALA A 31 -4.36 -19.04 33.68
C ALA A 31 -3.94 -20.26 34.54
N ARG A 32 -2.64 -20.53 34.66
CA ARG A 32 -2.07 -21.61 35.50
C ARG A 32 -1.48 -21.09 36.82
N GLY A 33 -1.59 -19.80 37.11
CA GLY A 33 -1.07 -19.18 38.33
C GLY A 33 0.42 -18.79 38.25
N GLU A 34 1.06 -18.90 37.09
CA GLU A 34 2.48 -18.56 36.92
C GLU A 34 2.64 -17.08 36.56
N ARG A 35 3.59 -16.41 37.20
CA ARG A 35 3.90 -15.00 36.93
C ARG A 35 4.67 -14.87 35.62
N ILE A 36 4.13 -14.10 34.68
CA ILE A 36 4.76 -13.75 33.42
C ILE A 36 4.98 -12.25 33.40
N CYS A 37 6.24 -11.85 33.27
CA CYS A 37 6.64 -10.45 33.15
C CYS A 37 7.04 -10.12 31.71
N LYS A 38 6.60 -8.95 31.25
CA LYS A 38 6.98 -8.39 29.95
C LYS A 38 7.61 -7.02 30.19
N THR A 39 8.81 -6.83 29.66
CA THR A 39 9.48 -5.53 29.66
C THR A 39 9.08 -4.77 28.40
N ARG A 40 8.75 -3.49 28.56
CA ARG A 40 8.55 -2.55 27.46
C ARG A 40 9.30 -1.26 27.74
N LYS A 41 9.88 -0.65 26.70
CA LYS A 41 10.47 0.69 26.82
C LYS A 41 9.38 1.74 26.87
N VAL A 42 9.40 2.55 27.90
CA VAL A 42 8.53 3.72 28.05
C VAL A 42 9.42 4.96 27.99
N CYS A 43 9.11 5.87 27.08
CA CYS A 43 9.86 7.10 26.87
C CYS A 43 9.09 8.29 27.45
N HIS A 44 9.79 9.16 28.16
CA HIS A 44 9.28 10.42 28.67
C HIS A 44 9.97 11.59 27.96
N ASP A 45 9.19 12.58 27.55
CA ASP A 45 9.72 13.81 26.94
C ASP A 45 10.44 14.64 28.00
N GLY A 46 11.71 14.97 27.73
CA GLY A 46 12.51 15.84 28.59
C GLY A 46 12.04 17.30 28.55
N PRO A 47 12.44 18.13 29.53
CA PRO A 47 12.06 19.54 29.56
C PRO A 47 12.56 20.27 28.31
N SER A 48 11.68 21.03 27.66
CA SER A 48 12.01 21.83 26.49
C SER A 48 12.98 22.96 26.84
N ARG A 49 13.96 23.22 25.96
CA ARG A 49 14.91 24.32 26.09
C ARG A 49 14.70 25.30 24.94
N GLU A 50 14.81 26.60 25.22
CA GLU A 50 14.78 27.62 24.18
C GLU A 50 16.19 27.87 23.63
N ASP A 51 16.30 27.87 22.30
CA ASP A 51 17.52 28.23 21.59
C ASP A 51 17.30 29.59 20.93
N CYS A 52 18.20 30.54 21.19
CA CYS A 52 18.06 31.93 20.78
C CYS A 52 19.23 32.35 19.92
N ASP A 53 18.95 32.74 18.69
CA ASP A 53 19.94 33.26 17.75
C ASP A 53 19.68 34.72 17.41
N TYR A 54 20.75 35.46 17.14
CA TYR A 54 20.66 36.81 16.58
C TYR A 54 20.72 36.75 15.06
N VAL A 55 19.69 37.26 14.40
CA VAL A 55 19.58 37.30 12.94
C VAL A 55 19.67 38.74 12.47
N GLN A 56 20.51 39.00 11.46
CA GLN A 56 20.67 40.32 10.88
C GLN A 56 19.56 40.59 9.86
N ARG A 57 18.74 41.61 10.11
CA ARG A 57 17.62 42.00 9.26
C ARG A 57 17.94 43.35 8.62
N CYS A 58 17.85 43.41 7.29
CA CYS A 58 18.11 44.63 6.51
C CYS A 58 16.84 45.02 5.78
N GLU A 59 16.45 46.28 5.88
CA GLU A 59 15.32 46.84 5.13
C GLU A 59 15.85 47.67 3.95
N ASN A 60 15.19 47.56 2.79
CA ASN A 60 15.56 48.29 1.59
C ASN A 60 14.81 49.63 1.54
N THR A 61 15.54 50.73 1.54
CA THR A 61 15.01 52.05 1.17
C THR A 61 15.00 52.18 -0.37
N SER A 62 13.83 52.47 -0.94
CA SER A 62 13.65 52.61 -2.40
C SER A 62 14.33 53.88 -2.92
N ARG A 63 15.05 53.75 -4.04
CA ARG A 63 15.66 54.88 -4.76
C ARG A 63 14.65 55.43 -5.79
N GLN A 64 14.39 56.72 -5.75
CA GLN A 64 13.48 57.42 -6.67
C GLN A 64 14.29 57.97 -7.85
N GLU A 65 13.93 57.63 -9.09
CA GLU A 65 14.50 58.21 -10.31
C GLU A 65 13.40 58.99 -11.04
N CYS A 66 13.68 60.25 -11.40
CA CYS A 66 12.73 61.14 -12.07
C CYS A 66 13.30 61.57 -13.43
N SER A 67 12.44 61.62 -14.45
CA SER A 67 12.76 61.98 -15.82
C SER A 67 11.81 63.07 -16.33
N GLN A 68 12.30 64.02 -17.14
CA GLN A 68 11.48 65.06 -17.76
C GLN A 68 10.87 64.55 -19.07
N GLU A 69 9.54 64.54 -19.17
CA GLU A 69 8.80 64.27 -20.41
C GLU A 69 8.10 65.55 -20.90
N LYS A 70 8.05 65.75 -22.22
CA LYS A 70 7.44 66.94 -22.83
C LYS A 70 5.98 66.69 -23.15
N HIS A 71 5.08 67.46 -22.55
CA HIS A 71 3.64 67.38 -22.80
C HIS A 71 3.18 68.66 -23.51
N CYS A 72 2.46 68.52 -24.62
CA CYS A 72 1.81 69.63 -25.32
C CYS A 72 0.28 69.45 -25.22
N VAL A 73 -0.43 70.52 -24.86
CA VAL A 73 -1.90 70.52 -24.77
C VAL A 73 -2.45 71.36 -25.91
N GLU A 74 -3.41 70.82 -26.66
CA GLU A 74 -4.05 71.54 -27.76
C GLU A 74 -5.03 72.61 -27.23
N THR A 75 -4.61 73.86 -27.30
CA THR A 75 -5.52 75.02 -27.32
C THR A 75 -5.14 75.95 -28.48
N THR A 76 -5.98 76.94 -28.77
CA THR A 76 -5.93 77.82 -29.96
C THR A 76 -4.63 78.65 -30.11
N ARG A 77 -3.69 78.56 -29.17
CA ARG A 77 -2.24 78.78 -29.36
C ARG A 77 -1.49 77.68 -28.60
N GLN A 78 -0.66 76.89 -29.30
CA GLN A 78 0.13 75.81 -28.68
C GLN A 78 1.23 76.38 -27.76
N GLU A 79 1.14 76.04 -26.46
CA GLU A 79 2.23 76.17 -25.49
C GLU A 79 2.66 74.76 -25.08
N CYS A 80 3.96 74.45 -25.18
CA CYS A 80 4.52 73.17 -24.74
C CYS A 80 5.42 73.38 -23.53
N GLY A 81 5.23 72.57 -22.49
CA GLY A 81 6.06 72.54 -21.28
C GLY A 81 6.68 71.16 -21.04
N TYR A 82 7.72 71.11 -20.20
CA TYR A 82 8.30 69.87 -19.69
C TYR A 82 7.76 69.60 -18.29
N GLU A 83 7.28 68.39 -18.04
CA GLU A 83 6.80 67.94 -16.74
C GLU A 83 7.64 66.75 -16.26
N ASN A 84 8.01 66.75 -14.97
CA ASN A 84 8.80 65.67 -14.38
C ASN A 84 7.87 64.52 -13.98
N VAL A 85 8.04 63.34 -14.59
CA VAL A 85 7.28 62.15 -14.24
C VAL A 85 8.23 61.12 -13.61
N CYS A 86 7.88 60.62 -12.42
CA CYS A 86 8.68 59.62 -11.71
C CYS A 86 7.95 58.27 -11.73
N TYR A 87 8.64 57.20 -12.15
CA TYR A 87 8.11 55.83 -12.18
C TYR A 87 8.89 54.93 -11.22
N SER A 88 8.23 53.95 -10.60
CA SER A 88 8.88 52.92 -9.76
C SER A 88 8.86 51.57 -10.47
N VAL A 89 10.03 50.92 -10.59
CA VAL A 89 10.15 49.57 -11.18
C VAL A 89 10.62 48.60 -10.09
N PRO A 90 9.81 47.59 -9.70
CA PRO A 90 10.26 46.57 -8.77
C PRO A 90 11.23 45.61 -9.47
N VAL A 91 12.46 45.48 -8.95
CA VAL A 91 13.45 44.51 -9.44
C VAL A 91 13.69 43.45 -8.38
N THR A 92 13.30 42.20 -8.65
CA THR A 92 13.60 41.04 -7.80
C THR A 92 14.94 40.42 -8.23
N ARG A 93 15.98 40.58 -7.41
CA ARG A 93 17.22 39.80 -7.53
C ARG A 93 17.26 38.72 -6.44
N THR A 94 17.10 37.45 -6.83
CA THR A 94 17.24 36.31 -5.92
C THR A 94 18.69 35.85 -5.86
N ARG A 95 19.25 35.76 -4.64
CA ARG A 95 20.54 35.11 -4.36
C ARG A 95 20.27 33.87 -3.52
N THR A 96 20.61 32.70 -4.05
CA THR A 96 20.50 31.41 -3.34
C THR A 96 21.65 31.29 -2.35
N VAL A 97 21.34 31.10 -1.06
CA VAL A 97 22.34 30.83 -0.01
C VAL A 97 22.11 29.42 0.52
N THR A 98 23.05 28.53 0.26
CA THR A 98 23.00 27.13 0.72
C THR A 98 23.47 27.04 2.17
N ARG A 99 22.57 26.68 3.10
CA ARG A 99 22.87 26.47 4.53
C ARG A 99 23.10 24.98 4.79
N TYR A 100 24.27 24.60 5.29
CA TYR A 100 24.54 23.21 5.67
C TYR A 100 23.99 22.93 7.07
N ARG A 101 23.08 21.96 7.18
CA ARG A 101 22.62 21.37 8.44
C ARG A 101 23.38 20.06 8.65
N GLN A 102 24.11 19.93 9.75
CA GLN A 102 24.66 18.64 10.17
C GLN A 102 23.57 17.91 10.96
N GLU A 103 23.05 16.82 10.40
CA GLU A 103 22.19 15.88 11.11
C GLU A 103 23.04 14.68 11.54
N GLN A 104 23.03 14.39 12.84
CA GLN A 104 23.37 13.07 13.36
C GLN A 104 22.07 12.38 13.74
N ARG A 105 21.69 11.29 13.04
CA ARG A 105 20.92 10.18 13.64
C ARG A 105 20.88 8.92 12.76
N THR A 106 21.58 7.90 13.26
CA THR A 106 21.24 6.47 13.38
C THR A 106 20.30 5.78 12.38
N ARG A 107 20.91 5.18 11.36
CA ARG A 107 20.86 3.75 10.93
C ARG A 107 19.60 2.91 11.21
N THR A 108 18.90 2.53 10.14
CA THR A 108 18.32 1.17 9.98
C THR A 108 18.84 0.59 8.67
N VAL A 109 19.46 -0.59 8.73
CA VAL A 109 20.14 -1.23 7.61
C VAL A 109 19.14 -2.03 6.79
N THR A 110 19.04 -1.74 5.50
CA THR A 110 18.63 -2.74 4.51
C THR A 110 19.79 -2.87 3.53
N LYS A 111 20.45 -4.04 3.54
CA LYS A 111 21.57 -4.33 2.64
C LYS A 111 21.07 -4.35 1.20
N TYR A 112 21.55 -3.43 0.38
CA TYR A 112 21.54 -3.58 -1.08
C TYR A 112 22.99 -3.79 -1.53
N TYR A 113 23.20 -4.86 -2.29
CA TYR A 113 24.46 -5.13 -2.98
C TYR A 113 24.60 -4.11 -4.12
N GLN A 114 25.66 -3.29 -4.08
CA GLN A 114 26.04 -2.45 -5.20
C GLN A 114 26.87 -3.27 -6.19
N VAL A 115 26.48 -3.22 -7.46
CA VAL A 115 27.30 -3.64 -8.60
C VAL A 115 27.90 -2.36 -9.16
N GLU A 116 29.23 -2.22 -9.06
CA GLU A 116 29.95 -1.09 -9.63
C GLU A 116 30.06 -1.25 -11.15
N LYS A 117 29.68 -0.23 -11.92
CA LYS A 117 29.96 -0.16 -13.35
C LYS A 117 30.53 1.22 -13.68
N THR A 118 31.83 1.27 -13.91
CA THR A 118 32.58 2.48 -14.25
C THR A 118 32.38 2.83 -15.73
N ARG A 119 32.22 4.12 -16.04
CA ARG A 119 32.17 4.67 -17.40
C ARG A 119 33.42 5.52 -17.61
N GLU A 120 34.26 5.15 -18.57
CA GLU A 120 35.48 5.89 -18.91
C GLU A 120 35.16 7.17 -19.70
N VAL A 121 35.64 8.33 -19.24
CA VAL A 121 35.62 9.58 -20.02
C VAL A 121 37.01 10.21 -19.96
N THR A 122 37.70 10.23 -21.10
CA THR A 122 39.03 10.82 -21.31
C THR A 122 38.91 12.28 -21.71
N ARG A 123 39.24 13.22 -20.81
CA ARG A 123 39.67 14.57 -21.20
C ARG A 123 40.71 15.10 -20.21
N TYR A 124 41.97 15.10 -20.65
CA TYR A 124 43.11 15.59 -19.89
C TYR A 124 43.15 17.12 -19.91
N ARG A 125 43.25 17.72 -18.73
CA ARG A 125 43.79 19.07 -18.52
C ARG A 125 44.62 19.02 -17.25
N ASP A 126 45.92 19.13 -17.40
CA ASP A 126 46.87 19.10 -16.29
C ASP A 126 46.89 20.46 -15.58
N GLU A 127 46.52 20.47 -14.31
CA GLU A 127 46.80 21.57 -13.38
C GLU A 127 47.47 21.01 -12.11
N THR A 128 48.62 21.59 -11.79
CA THR A 128 49.57 21.07 -10.81
C THR A 128 49.27 21.61 -9.40
N ARG A 129 48.89 20.68 -8.50
CA ARG A 129 49.04 20.67 -7.03
C ARG A 129 48.33 21.73 -6.18
N CYS A 130 47.21 21.33 -5.57
CA CYS A 130 47.13 20.96 -4.13
C CYS A 130 45.67 20.85 -3.70
N CYS A 131 44.93 19.91 -4.27
CA CYS A 131 43.63 19.48 -3.76
C CYS A 131 43.51 18.00 -4.09
N VAL A 132 43.31 17.15 -3.07
CA VAL A 132 42.89 15.77 -3.31
C VAL A 132 41.56 15.85 -4.03
N THR A 133 41.50 15.42 -5.29
CA THR A 133 40.26 15.32 -6.06
C THR A 133 39.40 14.25 -5.39
N LYS A 134 38.55 14.68 -4.46
CA LYS A 134 37.52 13.81 -3.88
C LYS A 134 36.33 13.86 -4.81
N TYR A 135 36.14 12.80 -5.58
CA TYR A 135 34.87 12.55 -6.25
C TYR A 135 33.83 12.29 -5.15
N ARG A 136 32.76 13.08 -5.18
CA ARG A 136 31.59 12.86 -4.35
C ARG A 136 30.44 12.58 -5.30
N ASP A 137 29.91 11.38 -5.24
CA ASP A 137 28.64 11.09 -5.88
C ASP A 137 27.57 11.93 -5.16
N VAL A 138 27.06 12.93 -5.88
CA VAL A 138 25.91 13.72 -5.46
C VAL A 138 24.70 13.12 -6.17
N PHE A 139 23.81 12.51 -5.39
CA PHE A 139 22.47 12.14 -5.84
C PHE A 139 21.68 13.45 -6.03
N ASP A 140 21.86 14.11 -7.16
CA ASP A 140 21.34 15.46 -7.38
C ASP A 140 19.86 15.48 -7.82
N HIS A 141 19.30 14.31 -8.15
CA HIS A 141 17.91 14.18 -8.56
C HIS A 141 17.24 13.03 -7.81
N GLN A 142 16.28 13.37 -6.95
CA GLN A 142 15.28 12.43 -6.47
C GLN A 142 14.14 12.47 -7.49
N ASP A 143 14.16 11.56 -8.45
CA ASP A 143 13.05 11.43 -9.39
C ASP A 143 11.83 10.87 -8.65
N THR A 144 10.68 11.52 -8.82
CA THR A 144 9.39 11.07 -8.31
C THR A 144 8.50 10.66 -9.47
N LEU A 145 7.93 9.47 -9.39
CA LEU A 145 7.00 8.94 -10.39
C LEU A 145 5.67 8.59 -9.73
N ASN A 146 4.59 9.23 -10.17
CA ASN A 146 3.24 8.91 -9.76
C ASN A 146 2.73 7.73 -10.58
N VAL A 147 2.36 6.64 -9.92
CA VAL A 147 1.88 5.43 -10.60
C VAL A 147 0.38 5.25 -10.36
N THR A 148 -0.39 5.26 -11.45
CA THR A 148 -1.83 4.95 -11.44
C THR A 148 -2.05 3.57 -12.04
N ILE A 149 -2.71 2.68 -11.28
CA ILE A 149 -3.07 1.33 -11.73
C ILE A 149 -4.59 1.29 -11.96
N GLN A 150 -5.00 0.96 -13.19
CA GLN A 150 -6.40 0.80 -13.57
C GLN A 150 -6.77 -0.68 -13.65
N PHE A 151 -7.59 -1.12 -12.70
CA PHE A 151 -8.16 -2.46 -12.69
C PHE A 151 -9.40 -2.55 -13.60
N PRO A 152 -9.68 -3.72 -14.19
CA PRO A 152 -10.90 -3.93 -14.96
C PRO A 152 -12.12 -4.03 -14.03
N GLN A 153 -13.32 -3.80 -14.57
CA GLN A 153 -14.56 -3.70 -13.77
C GLN A 153 -14.92 -5.01 -13.04
N ASP A 154 -14.48 -6.15 -13.54
CA ASP A 154 -14.71 -7.49 -12.97
C ASP A 154 -13.70 -7.85 -11.86
N ALA A 155 -12.66 -7.02 -11.64
CA ALA A 155 -11.65 -7.20 -10.60
C ALA A 155 -12.09 -6.66 -9.22
N ILE A 156 -13.35 -6.91 -8.86
CA ILE A 156 -13.89 -6.51 -7.55
C ILE A 156 -13.32 -7.46 -6.47
N LEU A 157 -12.80 -6.87 -5.39
CA LEU A 157 -12.42 -7.59 -4.18
C LEU A 157 -13.60 -7.59 -3.19
N TYR A 158 -13.85 -8.75 -2.59
CA TYR A 158 -14.83 -8.91 -1.52
C TYR A 158 -14.22 -8.60 -0.15
N ASP A 159 -15.07 -8.50 0.87
CA ASP A 159 -14.63 -8.21 2.23
C ASP A 159 -13.63 -9.27 2.74
N GLY A 160 -12.51 -8.80 3.29
CA GLY A 160 -11.39 -9.65 3.72
C GLY A 160 -10.45 -10.15 2.61
N GLU A 161 -10.72 -9.89 1.33
CA GLU A 161 -9.78 -10.22 0.24
C GLU A 161 -8.66 -9.18 0.16
N THR A 162 -7.41 -9.65 0.11
CA THR A 162 -6.24 -8.78 -0.10
C THR A 162 -5.39 -9.27 -1.27
N GLU A 163 -5.11 -8.39 -2.22
CA GLU A 163 -4.12 -8.63 -3.28
C GLU A 163 -2.83 -7.86 -2.98
N LYS A 164 -1.69 -8.48 -3.28
CA LYS A 164 -0.37 -7.87 -3.08
C LYS A 164 0.34 -7.78 -4.41
N MET A 165 0.91 -6.61 -4.69
CA MET A 165 1.66 -6.34 -5.90
C MET A 165 2.92 -5.52 -5.57
N VAL A 166 3.92 -5.67 -6.41
CA VAL A 166 5.17 -4.91 -6.37
C VAL A 166 5.26 -4.09 -7.63
N ILE A 167 5.43 -2.79 -7.43
CA ILE A 167 5.71 -1.84 -8.49
C ILE A 167 7.22 -1.61 -8.50
N SER A 168 7.85 -1.76 -9.66
CA SER A 168 9.30 -1.61 -9.82
C SER A 168 9.60 -0.59 -10.90
N TRP A 169 10.65 0.19 -10.70
CA TRP A 169 11.20 1.05 -11.73
C TRP A 169 12.05 0.21 -12.67
N ILE A 170 11.85 0.38 -13.97
CA ILE A 170 12.64 -0.28 -15.01
C ILE A 170 13.28 0.83 -15.82
N GLU A 171 14.60 0.95 -15.76
CA GLU A 171 15.34 1.85 -16.64
C GLU A 171 15.86 1.06 -17.83
N LYS A 172 15.50 1.48 -19.03
CA LYS A 172 16.00 0.88 -20.26
C LYS A 172 16.35 1.99 -21.25
N ASP A 173 17.59 1.99 -21.72
CA ASP A 173 18.07 2.94 -22.72
C ASP A 173 17.84 4.42 -22.34
N ASN A 174 18.03 4.76 -21.06
CA ASN A 174 17.84 6.11 -20.52
C ASN A 174 16.37 6.60 -20.59
N GLN A 175 15.42 5.68 -20.71
CA GLN A 175 13.98 5.89 -20.54
C GLN A 175 13.49 5.20 -19.26
N ILE A 176 12.64 5.90 -18.51
CA ILE A 176 12.00 5.38 -17.30
C ILE A 176 10.74 4.61 -17.71
N ASP A 177 10.61 3.41 -17.19
CA ASP A 177 9.49 2.50 -17.38
C ASP A 177 9.04 1.91 -16.03
N VAL A 178 7.84 1.34 -15.98
CA VAL A 178 7.24 0.78 -14.76
C VAL A 178 6.91 -0.69 -14.94
N GLY A 179 7.51 -1.51 -14.10
CA GLY A 179 7.16 -2.91 -13.93
C GLY A 179 6.07 -3.10 -12.88
N LEU A 180 5.17 -4.03 -13.14
CA LEU A 180 4.19 -4.51 -12.17
C LEU A 180 4.35 -6.03 -12.02
N LYS A 181 4.54 -6.49 -10.79
CA LYS A 181 4.61 -7.90 -10.45
C LYS A 181 3.55 -8.23 -9.40
N MET A 182 2.65 -9.13 -9.75
CA MET A 182 1.65 -9.65 -8.82
C MET A 182 2.30 -10.68 -7.88
N LEU A 183 2.13 -10.52 -6.57
CA LEU A 183 2.64 -11.47 -5.57
C LEU A 183 1.55 -12.45 -5.11
N THR A 184 0.38 -11.92 -4.75
CA THR A 184 -0.78 -12.71 -4.33
C THR A 184 -2.03 -12.09 -4.93
N THR A 185 -2.76 -12.86 -5.73
CA THR A 185 -3.96 -12.38 -6.43
C THR A 185 -5.01 -13.47 -6.51
N PHE A 186 -6.28 -13.07 -6.39
CA PHE A 186 -7.42 -13.95 -6.67
C PHE A 186 -7.75 -13.93 -8.17
N THR A 187 -7.41 -12.84 -8.84
CA THR A 187 -7.58 -12.65 -10.27
C THR A 187 -6.20 -12.58 -10.93
N SER A 188 -5.97 -13.28 -12.03
CA SER A 188 -4.73 -13.10 -12.78
C SER A 188 -4.86 -11.84 -13.63
N TYR A 189 -3.82 -11.01 -13.65
CA TYR A 189 -3.80 -9.77 -14.41
C TYR A 189 -2.69 -9.79 -15.45
N LYS A 190 -2.95 -9.11 -16.56
CA LYS A 190 -1.94 -8.75 -17.55
C LYS A 190 -1.99 -7.24 -17.76
N VAL A 191 -0.83 -6.61 -17.82
CA VAL A 191 -0.72 -5.22 -18.27
C VAL A 191 -1.00 -5.21 -19.78
N VAL A 192 -2.12 -4.59 -20.16
CA VAL A 192 -2.54 -4.48 -21.57
C VAL A 192 -2.13 -3.17 -22.20
N ASP A 193 -2.00 -2.12 -21.39
CA ASP A 193 -1.52 -0.83 -21.84
C ASP A 193 -0.62 -0.20 -20.77
N ARG A 194 0.37 0.53 -21.25
CA ARG A 194 1.33 1.23 -20.42
C ARG A 194 1.66 2.56 -21.07
N SER A 195 1.47 3.63 -20.29
CA SER A 195 1.82 4.99 -20.71
C SER A 195 2.67 5.64 -19.64
N VAL A 196 3.80 6.23 -20.04
CA VAL A 196 4.66 7.03 -19.16
C VAL A 196 4.81 8.41 -19.81
N GLN A 197 4.35 9.45 -19.12
CA GLN A 197 4.43 10.83 -19.58
C GLN A 197 5.00 11.70 -18.46
N GLY A 198 6.26 12.10 -18.60
CA GLY A 198 6.97 12.89 -17.58
C GLY A 198 7.05 12.13 -16.26
N ALA A 199 6.43 12.68 -15.21
CA ALA A 199 6.40 12.12 -13.87
C ALA A 199 5.20 11.20 -13.61
N ASP A 200 4.33 10.96 -14.59
CA ASP A 200 3.13 10.14 -14.42
C ASP A 200 3.23 8.85 -15.25
N ALA A 201 2.92 7.73 -14.62
CA ALA A 201 2.84 6.41 -15.25
C ALA A 201 1.45 5.80 -15.01
N VAL A 202 0.82 5.35 -16.09
CA VAL A 202 -0.48 4.67 -16.07
C VAL A 202 -0.32 3.24 -16.55
N LEU A 203 -0.79 2.29 -15.73
CA LEU A 203 -0.84 0.87 -16.04
C LEU A 203 -2.29 0.43 -16.14
N LYS A 204 -2.71 -0.05 -17.32
CA LYS A 204 -4.04 -0.62 -17.51
C LYS A 204 -3.98 -2.13 -17.48
N LEU A 205 -4.81 -2.74 -16.63
CA LEU A 205 -4.86 -4.18 -16.43
C LEU A 205 -6.08 -4.79 -17.11
N GLU A 206 -5.93 -6.03 -17.56
CA GLU A 206 -7.02 -6.92 -17.97
C GLU A 206 -6.95 -8.21 -17.18
N THR A 207 -8.11 -8.83 -16.91
CA THR A 207 -8.16 -10.14 -16.28
C THR A 207 -7.74 -11.21 -17.27
N VAL A 208 -6.76 -12.01 -16.88
CA VAL A 208 -6.36 -13.22 -17.58
C VAL A 208 -7.06 -14.39 -16.91
N PRO A 209 -7.49 -15.41 -17.66
CA PRO A 209 -7.90 -16.67 -17.06
C PRO A 209 -6.83 -17.15 -16.06
N VAL A 210 -7.20 -17.22 -14.79
CA VAL A 210 -6.33 -17.72 -13.73
C VAL A 210 -5.89 -19.14 -14.09
N PRO A 211 -4.62 -19.53 -13.86
CA PRO A 211 -4.29 -20.95 -13.81
C PRO A 211 -5.27 -21.65 -12.87
N ALA A 212 -5.73 -22.84 -13.25
CA ALA A 212 -6.73 -23.58 -12.49
C ALA A 212 -6.38 -23.56 -11.00
N LEU A 213 -7.32 -23.11 -10.16
CA LEU A 213 -7.14 -23.07 -8.72
C LEU A 213 -6.68 -24.45 -8.24
N ASP A 214 -5.67 -24.52 -7.36
CA ASP A 214 -5.13 -25.81 -6.91
C ASP A 214 -6.27 -26.69 -6.39
N PRO A 215 -6.52 -27.87 -6.99
CA PRO A 215 -7.57 -28.78 -6.55
C PRO A 215 -7.50 -29.14 -5.06
N ARG A 216 -6.34 -29.01 -4.41
CA ARG A 216 -6.21 -29.23 -2.96
C ARG A 216 -6.96 -28.18 -2.12
N LEU A 217 -7.08 -26.96 -2.63
CA LEU A 217 -7.79 -25.85 -1.96
C LEU A 217 -9.30 -25.90 -2.16
N VAL A 218 -9.76 -26.68 -3.13
CA VAL A 218 -11.16 -26.73 -3.57
C VAL A 218 -11.66 -28.16 -3.84
N GLY A 219 -10.94 -29.16 -3.38
CA GLY A 219 -11.23 -30.58 -3.59
C GLY A 219 -11.85 -31.25 -2.37
N ASP A 220 -11.87 -32.58 -2.38
CA ASP A 220 -12.48 -33.41 -1.35
C ASP A 220 -11.88 -33.24 0.05
N GLN A 221 -10.60 -32.87 0.13
CA GLN A 221 -9.86 -32.61 1.37
C GLN A 221 -10.40 -31.39 2.13
N THR A 222 -11.10 -30.49 1.44
CA THR A 222 -11.66 -29.28 2.05
C THR A 222 -12.85 -29.59 2.95
N VAL A 223 -13.54 -30.71 2.71
CA VAL A 223 -14.68 -31.16 3.50
C VAL A 223 -14.24 -32.11 4.60
N THR A 224 -14.44 -31.70 5.84
CA THR A 224 -14.02 -32.43 7.03
C THR A 224 -15.15 -32.54 8.05
N GLY A 225 -15.05 -33.54 8.93
CA GLY A 225 -16.00 -33.71 10.05
C GLY A 225 -17.45 -33.98 9.64
N LEU A 226 -17.68 -34.56 8.45
CA LEU A 226 -19.01 -34.94 8.00
C LEU A 226 -19.64 -35.94 8.96
N ARG A 227 -20.74 -35.52 9.59
CA ARG A 227 -21.47 -36.32 10.58
C ARG A 227 -22.97 -36.07 10.50
N LEU A 228 -23.74 -37.11 10.82
CA LEU A 228 -25.18 -37.04 10.99
C LEU A 228 -25.52 -37.03 12.48
N LYS A 229 -26.25 -36.01 12.92
CA LYS A 229 -26.89 -35.96 14.24
C LYS A 229 -28.37 -36.21 14.05
N ILE A 230 -28.95 -37.10 14.84
CA ILE A 230 -30.42 -37.28 14.89
C ILE A 230 -30.86 -36.67 16.20
N MET A 231 -31.81 -35.74 16.12
CA MET A 231 -32.39 -35.03 17.26
C MET A 231 -33.51 -35.88 17.90
N GLU A 232 -33.99 -35.49 19.08
CA GLU A 232 -35.01 -36.24 19.84
C GLU A 232 -36.34 -36.40 19.09
N ASP A 233 -36.66 -35.47 18.18
CA ASP A 233 -37.86 -35.49 17.34
C ASP A 233 -37.69 -36.36 16.06
N ASN A 234 -36.59 -37.11 15.99
CA ASN A 234 -36.11 -37.87 14.84
C ASN A 234 -35.67 -37.01 13.64
N THR A 235 -35.50 -35.70 13.80
CA THR A 235 -34.98 -34.84 12.73
C THR A 235 -33.48 -35.07 12.55
N GLY A 236 -33.07 -35.43 11.35
CA GLY A 236 -31.65 -35.55 10.99
C GLY A 236 -31.03 -34.20 10.66
N VAL A 237 -29.85 -33.94 11.18
CA VAL A 237 -29.03 -32.76 10.89
C VAL A 237 -27.64 -33.21 10.50
N VAL A 238 -27.24 -32.88 9.28
CA VAL A 238 -25.90 -33.13 8.77
C VAL A 238 -25.04 -31.91 9.04
N VAL A 239 -23.88 -32.13 9.66
CA VAL A 239 -22.93 -31.08 10.02
C VAL A 239 -21.57 -31.43 9.46
N PHE A 240 -20.89 -30.46 8.85
CA PHE A 240 -19.52 -30.61 8.35
C PHE A 240 -18.85 -29.24 8.27
N LYS A 241 -17.51 -29.25 8.15
CA LYS A 241 -16.73 -28.04 7.87
C LYS A 241 -16.21 -28.12 6.45
N ASP A 242 -16.36 -27.04 5.70
CA ASP A 242 -15.90 -26.90 4.33
C ASP A 242 -15.08 -25.62 4.16
N VAL A 243 -13.75 -25.76 4.22
CA VAL A 243 -12.83 -24.63 4.02
C VAL A 243 -12.62 -24.26 2.55
N GLY A 244 -13.18 -25.04 1.62
CA GLY A 244 -13.09 -24.83 0.18
C GLY A 244 -14.17 -23.90 -0.36
N GLN A 245 -15.02 -23.35 0.51
CA GLN A 245 -15.93 -22.25 0.19
C GLN A 245 -15.14 -20.95 0.09
N LEU A 246 -14.54 -20.73 -1.07
CA LEU A 246 -13.84 -19.49 -1.37
C LEU A 246 -14.81 -18.49 -2.01
N ALA A 247 -14.49 -17.21 -1.86
CA ALA A 247 -15.14 -16.15 -2.61
C ALA A 247 -15.04 -16.43 -4.12
N LYS A 248 -16.06 -16.02 -4.88
CA LYS A 248 -16.20 -16.27 -6.33
C LYS A 248 -16.37 -17.75 -6.75
N ILE A 249 -16.44 -18.68 -5.79
CA ILE A 249 -16.75 -20.10 -6.05
C ILE A 249 -18.15 -20.42 -5.54
N SER A 250 -19.07 -20.66 -6.46
CA SER A 250 -20.38 -21.24 -6.15
C SER A 250 -20.22 -22.71 -5.81
N THR A 251 -20.58 -23.06 -4.58
CA THR A 251 -20.60 -24.44 -4.10
C THR A 251 -22.03 -24.91 -3.90
N VAL A 252 -22.34 -26.09 -4.45
CA VAL A 252 -23.63 -26.75 -4.31
C VAL A 252 -23.41 -28.14 -3.74
N TYR A 253 -24.13 -28.44 -2.68
CA TYR A 253 -24.16 -29.73 -2.02
C TYR A 253 -25.37 -30.52 -2.50
N GLU A 254 -25.15 -31.77 -2.85
CA GLU A 254 -26.20 -32.76 -3.12
C GLU A 254 -25.99 -33.91 -2.14
N LEU A 255 -26.86 -33.98 -1.15
CA LEU A 255 -26.81 -34.93 -0.06
C LEU A 255 -27.78 -36.08 -0.33
N VAL A 256 -27.28 -37.31 -0.21
CA VAL A 256 -28.06 -38.54 -0.32
C VAL A 256 -27.91 -39.32 0.99
N VAL A 257 -29.03 -39.68 1.62
CA VAL A 257 -29.04 -40.52 2.82
C VAL A 257 -29.69 -41.86 2.49
N LYS A 258 -29.02 -42.94 2.85
CA LYS A 258 -29.49 -44.31 2.66
C LYS A 258 -29.56 -45.04 4.00
N ASP A 259 -30.47 -45.99 4.12
CA ASP A 259 -30.47 -46.94 5.24
C ASP A 259 -29.43 -48.07 5.02
N ASN A 260 -29.39 -49.00 5.97
CA ASN A 260 -28.54 -50.19 5.94
C ASN A 260 -28.84 -51.17 4.79
N THR A 261 -30.03 -51.10 4.19
CA THR A 261 -30.39 -51.89 3.00
C THR A 261 -29.96 -51.22 1.70
N GLY A 262 -29.49 -49.97 1.77
CA GLY A 262 -29.13 -49.15 0.62
C GLY A 262 -30.31 -48.40 0.00
N LEU A 263 -31.50 -48.47 0.62
CA LEU A 263 -32.67 -47.70 0.20
C LEU A 263 -32.39 -46.21 0.42
N VAL A 264 -32.60 -45.39 -0.61
CA VAL A 264 -32.50 -43.93 -0.50
C VAL A 264 -33.68 -43.42 0.31
N LEU A 265 -33.39 -42.89 1.50
CA LEU A 265 -34.38 -42.24 2.35
C LEU A 265 -34.67 -40.85 1.80
N THR A 266 -33.63 -40.03 1.65
CA THR A 266 -33.78 -38.64 1.19
C THR A 266 -32.65 -38.21 0.27
N THR A 267 -32.96 -37.29 -0.63
CA THR A 267 -32.00 -36.55 -1.45
C THR A 267 -32.30 -35.07 -1.36
N GLN A 268 -31.30 -34.26 -1.00
CA GLN A 268 -31.46 -32.84 -0.75
C GLN A 268 -30.33 -32.05 -1.39
N ARG A 269 -30.70 -30.99 -2.12
CA ARG A 269 -29.75 -30.08 -2.75
C ARG A 269 -29.73 -28.76 -1.99
N VAL A 270 -28.55 -28.29 -1.61
CA VAL A 270 -28.35 -27.07 -0.83
C VAL A 270 -27.22 -26.25 -1.43
N THR A 271 -27.47 -24.96 -1.65
CA THR A 271 -26.42 -24.02 -2.05
C THR A 271 -25.67 -23.56 -0.82
N ALA A 272 -24.34 -23.55 -0.87
CA ALA A 272 -23.52 -23.09 0.23
C ALA A 272 -23.78 -21.60 0.54
N ASN A 273 -23.71 -21.23 1.82
CA ASN A 273 -23.95 -19.86 2.30
C ASN A 273 -22.66 -19.04 2.48
N GLY A 274 -21.50 -19.55 2.07
CA GLY A 274 -20.20 -18.88 2.21
C GLY A 274 -19.55 -19.03 3.59
N ILE A 275 -20.15 -19.79 4.52
CA ILE A 275 -19.61 -20.03 5.86
C ILE A 275 -18.93 -21.40 5.88
N ALA A 276 -17.76 -21.52 6.50
CA ALA A 276 -17.07 -22.82 6.53
C ALA A 276 -17.87 -23.90 7.26
N ASP A 277 -18.55 -23.56 8.36
CA ASP A 277 -19.37 -24.51 9.11
C ASP A 277 -20.75 -24.66 8.47
N GLN A 278 -21.01 -25.86 7.95
CA GLN A 278 -22.23 -26.19 7.25
C GLN A 278 -23.18 -27.01 8.12
N LYS A 279 -24.47 -26.67 8.03
CA LYS A 279 -25.56 -27.39 8.70
C LYS A 279 -26.71 -27.57 7.72
N ILE A 280 -27.03 -28.83 7.42
CA ILE A 280 -28.15 -29.20 6.54
C ILE A 280 -29.16 -29.99 7.37
N THR A 281 -30.33 -29.40 7.58
CA THR A 281 -31.47 -30.10 8.20
C THR A 281 -32.17 -30.95 7.14
N LEU A 282 -32.36 -32.23 7.43
CA LEU A 282 -33.02 -33.17 6.54
C LEU A 282 -34.53 -32.94 6.54
N ASN A 283 -35.13 -33.10 5.37
CA ASN A 283 -36.57 -32.95 5.17
C ASN A 283 -37.38 -34.17 5.65
N GLN A 284 -36.71 -35.22 6.14
CA GLN A 284 -37.32 -36.48 6.54
C GLN A 284 -36.80 -36.91 7.92
N LYS A 285 -37.70 -37.49 8.71
CA LYS A 285 -37.34 -38.11 9.99
C LYS A 285 -36.57 -39.40 9.77
N LEU A 286 -35.55 -39.62 10.57
CA LEU A 286 -34.69 -40.81 10.52
C LEU A 286 -34.87 -41.66 11.78
N SER A 287 -34.75 -42.98 11.64
CA SER A 287 -34.77 -43.88 12.79
C SER A 287 -33.44 -43.82 13.56
N LEU A 288 -33.53 -43.82 14.89
CA LEU A 288 -32.43 -43.96 15.85
C LEU A 288 -32.01 -45.43 16.09
N GLU A 289 -32.50 -46.39 15.30
CA GLU A 289 -32.18 -47.81 15.47
C GLU A 289 -31.62 -48.47 14.19
N ARG A 290 -31.46 -47.70 13.10
CA ARG A 290 -30.92 -48.18 11.83
C ARG A 290 -29.65 -47.46 11.42
N ASP A 291 -28.66 -48.21 10.95
CA ASP A 291 -27.44 -47.61 10.40
C ASP A 291 -27.81 -46.77 9.18
N HIS A 292 -27.11 -45.65 9.03
CA HIS A 292 -27.32 -44.73 7.91
C HIS A 292 -26.01 -44.51 7.17
N THR A 293 -26.09 -44.57 5.85
CA THR A 293 -25.01 -44.15 4.95
C THR A 293 -25.32 -42.78 4.40
N LEU A 294 -24.38 -41.86 4.55
CA LEU A 294 -24.46 -40.51 4.04
C LEU A 294 -23.52 -40.34 2.85
N THR A 295 -24.01 -39.83 1.73
CA THR A 295 -23.18 -39.46 0.59
C THR A 295 -23.38 -37.98 0.29
N LEU A 296 -22.31 -37.20 0.43
CA LEU A 296 -22.27 -35.79 0.07
C LEU A 296 -21.55 -35.64 -1.26
N LYS A 297 -22.28 -35.21 -2.29
CA LYS A 297 -21.72 -34.77 -3.56
C LYS A 297 -21.55 -33.27 -3.54
N VAL A 298 -20.35 -32.81 -3.88
CA VAL A 298 -20.00 -31.39 -3.90
C VAL A 298 -19.74 -30.99 -5.33
N LEU A 299 -20.40 -29.93 -5.78
CA LEU A 299 -20.27 -29.34 -7.11
C LEU A 299 -19.78 -27.90 -6.95
N ARG A 300 -18.63 -27.59 -7.55
CA ARG A 300 -18.03 -26.26 -7.49
C ARG A 300 -17.83 -25.68 -8.87
N SER A 301 -18.23 -24.42 -9.02
CA SER A 301 -18.06 -23.65 -10.25
C SER A 301 -17.77 -22.20 -9.90
N GLY A 302 -16.96 -21.52 -10.69
CA GLY A 302 -16.58 -20.14 -10.38
C GLY A 302 -15.41 -19.64 -11.19
N ALA A 303 -15.01 -18.40 -10.92
CA ALA A 303 -13.80 -17.82 -11.48
C ALA A 303 -12.58 -18.65 -11.02
N GLY A 304 -11.71 -19.03 -11.96
CA GLY A 304 -10.51 -19.85 -11.67
C GLY A 304 -10.73 -21.36 -11.59
N LEU A 305 -11.97 -21.86 -11.68
CA LEU A 305 -12.27 -23.30 -11.79
C LEU A 305 -12.69 -23.66 -13.21
N ARG A 306 -11.71 -24.00 -14.06
CA ARG A 306 -11.96 -24.48 -15.42
C ARG A 306 -11.19 -25.79 -15.65
N PRO A 307 -11.87 -26.95 -15.70
CA PRO A 307 -13.32 -27.17 -15.59
C PRO A 307 -13.88 -27.01 -14.16
N PRO A 308 -15.22 -26.99 -13.98
CA PRO A 308 -15.86 -27.16 -12.67
C PRO A 308 -15.38 -28.43 -11.97
N ILE A 309 -15.34 -28.40 -10.63
CA ILE A 309 -14.89 -29.53 -9.81
C ILE A 309 -16.10 -30.24 -9.20
N ALA A 310 -16.08 -31.57 -9.26
CA ALA A 310 -17.08 -32.40 -8.62
C ALA A 310 -16.40 -33.55 -7.86
N PHE A 311 -16.85 -33.81 -6.63
CA PHE A 311 -16.36 -34.95 -5.84
C PHE A 311 -17.43 -35.51 -4.90
N LEU A 312 -17.16 -36.70 -4.36
CA LEU A 312 -18.03 -37.44 -3.46
C LEU A 312 -17.33 -37.68 -2.11
N LYS A 313 -18.06 -37.50 -1.02
CA LYS A 313 -17.66 -37.90 0.33
C LYS A 313 -18.73 -38.81 0.91
N THR A 314 -18.34 -40.02 1.27
CA THR A 314 -19.24 -40.97 1.93
C THR A 314 -18.86 -41.08 3.40
N PHE A 315 -19.87 -41.08 4.26
CA PHE A 315 -19.75 -41.28 5.69
C PHE A 315 -20.73 -42.38 6.10
N PHE A 316 -20.24 -43.31 6.92
CA PHE A 316 -21.06 -44.35 7.51
C PHE A 316 -21.28 -44.01 8.98
N ARG A 317 -22.54 -43.97 9.41
CA ARG A 317 -22.90 -43.86 10.81
C ARG A 317 -23.34 -45.24 11.31
N PRO A 318 -22.48 -45.98 12.04
CA PRO A 318 -22.93 -47.13 12.78
C PRO A 318 -23.85 -46.68 13.92
N HIS A 319 -24.78 -47.55 14.30
CA HIS A 319 -25.57 -47.40 15.50
C HIS A 319 -24.75 -47.42 16.79
#